data_AF-A0A8R2H9N4-F1
#
_entry.id   AF-A0A8R2H9N4-F1
#
_cell.length_a   1.000
_cell.length_b   1.000
_cell.length_c   1.000
_cell.angle_alpha   90.00
_cell.angle_beta   90.00
_cell.angle_gamma   90.00
#
_symmetry.space_group_name_H-M   'P 1'
#
loop_
_entity.id
_entity.type
_entity.pdbx_description
1 polymer ?
#
loop_
_entity_poly.entity_id
_entity_poly.type
_entity_poly.pdbx_seq_one_letter_code
_entity_poly.pdbx_strand_id
1 'polypeptide(L)'
;MILDVIINAHLPFNLVSHESFKTIISKGYPGRTVLCRQTLMKRIDNSYKVAFDKLKNKLNLVEFVSTTADAWSTFKRSYLGITVHWIDTETFERQSYLLSIKPLKGKHTYDVLARAMESVYTVFDINDKIVYSTTDNGSNFVKSFK
;
A
#
# COMPACT_ATOMS: atom_id res chain seq x y z
N MET A 1 16.66 1.71 -12.14
CA MET A 1 17.71 2.32 -11.29
C MET A 1 17.21 3.52 -10.48
N ILE A 2 16.96 4.71 -11.06
CA ILE A 2 16.53 5.88 -10.24
C ILE A 2 15.20 5.63 -9.51
N LEU A 3 14.22 5.03 -10.21
CA LEU A 3 12.94 4.63 -9.60
C LEU A 3 13.17 3.71 -8.41
N ASP A 4 13.94 2.64 -8.61
CA ASP A 4 14.19 1.62 -7.59
C ASP A 4 14.95 2.19 -6.38
N VAL A 5 15.92 3.09 -6.61
CA VAL A 5 16.61 3.80 -5.53
C VAL A 5 15.62 4.63 -4.71
N ILE A 6 14.70 5.35 -5.36
CA ILE A 6 13.70 6.16 -4.67
C ILE A 6 12.74 5.28 -3.85
N ILE A 7 12.27 4.18 -4.41
CA ILE A 7 11.33 3.27 -3.75
C ILE A 7 12.02 2.53 -2.59
N ASN A 8 13.14 1.85 -2.86
CA ASN A 8 13.79 0.95 -1.91
C ASN A 8 14.48 1.70 -0.76
N ALA A 9 14.96 2.92 -1.01
CA ALA A 9 15.56 3.76 0.02
C ALA A 9 14.58 4.81 0.60
N HIS A 10 13.28 4.71 0.29
CA HIS A 10 12.23 5.59 0.81
C HIS A 10 12.53 7.09 0.61
N LEU A 11 13.12 7.45 -0.53
CA LEU A 11 13.56 8.82 -0.77
C LEU A 11 12.41 9.71 -1.24
N PRO A 12 12.47 11.02 -0.94
CA PRO A 12 11.48 11.98 -1.43
C PRO A 12 11.40 12.01 -2.96
N PHE A 13 10.18 12.02 -3.53
CA PHE A 13 9.99 12.10 -4.97
C PHE A 13 10.51 13.39 -5.61
N ASN A 14 10.67 14.46 -4.83
CA ASN A 14 11.25 15.72 -5.29
C ASN A 14 12.78 15.66 -5.44
N LEU A 15 13.45 14.58 -5.02
CA LEU A 15 14.89 14.39 -5.17
C LEU A 15 15.34 14.59 -6.63
N VAL A 16 14.56 14.07 -7.59
CA VAL A 16 14.89 14.17 -9.02
C VAL A 16 14.86 15.60 -9.57
N SER A 17 14.18 16.50 -8.86
CA SER A 17 14.14 17.94 -9.20
C SER A 17 15.27 18.73 -8.56
N HIS A 18 15.98 18.17 -7.57
CA HIS A 18 17.03 18.88 -6.83
C HIS A 18 18.28 19.07 -7.68
N GLU A 19 18.87 20.27 -7.64
CA GLU A 19 19.95 20.64 -8.57
C GLU A 19 21.24 19.85 -8.32
N SER A 20 21.58 19.60 -7.06
CA SER A 20 22.71 18.74 -6.71
C SER A 20 22.52 17.31 -7.23
N PHE A 21 21.29 16.79 -7.20
CA PHE A 21 21.00 15.46 -7.74
C PHE A 21 21.16 15.44 -9.26
N LYS A 22 20.62 16.43 -9.96
CA LYS A 22 20.84 16.58 -11.41
C LYS A 22 22.31 16.68 -11.76
N THR A 23 23.09 17.43 -10.98
CA THR A 23 24.54 17.59 -11.16
C THR A 23 25.29 16.27 -10.99
N ILE A 24 24.94 15.48 -9.99
CA ILE A 24 25.53 14.14 -9.78
C ILE A 24 25.22 13.23 -10.96
N ILE A 25 23.96 13.21 -11.42
CA ILE A 25 23.57 12.36 -12.55
C ILE A 25 24.22 12.82 -13.86
N SER A 26 24.26 14.12 -14.14
CA SER A 26 24.85 14.65 -15.37
C SER A 26 26.36 14.43 -15.45
N LYS A 27 27.08 14.56 -14.33
CA LYS A 27 28.53 14.29 -14.25
C LYS A 27 28.85 12.79 -14.27
N GLY A 28 28.11 11.99 -13.50
CA GLY A 28 28.36 10.55 -13.39
C GLY A 28 27.89 9.75 -14.60
N TYR A 29 26.90 10.25 -15.35
CA TYR A 29 26.30 9.58 -16.51
C TYR A 29 26.13 10.57 -17.67
N PRO A 30 27.25 11.02 -18.29
CA PRO A 30 27.19 11.98 -19.40
C PRO A 30 26.35 11.45 -20.56
N GLY A 31 25.56 12.34 -21.18
CA GLY A 31 24.65 12.01 -22.29
C GLY A 31 23.30 11.42 -21.86
N ARG A 32 23.05 11.20 -20.56
CA ARG A 32 21.74 10.78 -20.06
C ARG A 32 20.91 11.98 -19.60
N THR A 33 19.66 12.04 -20.02
CA THR A 33 18.70 13.03 -19.54
C THR A 33 18.26 12.70 -18.11
N VAL A 34 18.33 13.68 -17.20
CA VAL A 34 17.84 13.51 -15.83
C VAL A 34 16.33 13.33 -15.84
N LEU A 35 15.84 12.38 -15.03
CA LEU A 35 14.42 12.10 -14.89
C LEU A 35 13.70 13.31 -14.30
N CYS A 36 12.66 13.84 -14.95
CA CYS A 36 11.81 14.85 -14.34
C CYS A 36 10.77 14.21 -13.39
N ARG A 37 10.24 14.99 -12.45
CA ARG A 37 9.24 14.53 -11.47
C ARG A 37 8.01 13.92 -12.15
N GLN A 38 7.53 14.51 -13.25
CA GLN A 38 6.36 14.02 -13.98
C GLN A 38 6.60 12.60 -14.52
N THR A 39 7.75 12.37 -15.14
CA THR A 39 8.12 11.05 -15.66
C THR A 39 8.35 10.05 -14.51
N LEU A 40 8.93 10.49 -13.39
CA LEU A 40 9.06 9.65 -12.19
C LEU A 40 7.68 9.19 -11.69
N MET A 41 6.74 10.11 -11.48
CA MET A 41 5.40 9.78 -10.98
C MET A 41 4.68 8.82 -11.93
N LYS A 42 4.74 9.06 -13.25
CA LYS A 42 4.15 8.15 -14.25
C LYS A 42 4.75 6.74 -14.17
N ARG A 43 6.06 6.62 -13.91
CA ARG A 43 6.73 5.32 -13.73
C ARG A 43 6.33 4.65 -12.42
N ILE A 44 6.19 5.40 -11.34
CA ILE A 44 5.66 4.89 -10.05
C ILE A 44 4.24 4.34 -10.25
N ASP A 45 3.36 5.09 -10.91
CA ASP A 45 1.98 4.65 -11.15
C ASP A 45 1.92 3.36 -11.97
N ASN A 46 2.76 3.25 -13.01
CA ASN A 46 2.87 2.02 -13.81
C ASN A 46 3.42 0.85 -12.97
N SER A 47 4.44 1.09 -12.16
CA SER A 47 5.00 0.07 -11.27
C SER A 47 3.98 -0.40 -10.23
N TYR A 48 3.17 0.52 -9.69
CA TYR A 48 2.09 0.22 -8.78
C TYR A 48 1.04 -0.67 -9.44
N LYS A 49 0.59 -0.36 -10.67
CA LYS A 49 -0.37 -1.20 -11.41
C LYS A 49 0.13 -2.63 -11.57
N VAL A 50 1.39 -2.78 -12.00
CA VAL A 50 2.01 -4.11 -12.14
C VAL A 50 2.08 -4.85 -10.81
N ALA A 51 2.45 -4.18 -9.72
CA ALA A 51 2.50 -4.78 -8.38
C ALA A 51 1.10 -5.15 -7.87
N PHE A 52 0.10 -4.30 -8.12
CA PHE A 52 -1.30 -4.51 -7.78
C PHE A 52 -1.85 -5.75 -8.48
N ASP A 53 -1.68 -5.86 -9.81
CA ASP A 53 -2.14 -6.99 -10.60
C ASP A 53 -1.47 -8.29 -10.14
N LYS A 54 -0.16 -8.25 -9.86
CA LYS A 54 0.58 -9.39 -9.31
C LYS A 54 0.02 -9.83 -7.96
N LEU A 55 -0.23 -8.90 -7.04
CA LEU A 55 -0.78 -9.22 -5.72
C LEU A 55 -2.19 -9.79 -5.84
N LYS A 56 -3.04 -9.17 -6.66
CA LYS A 56 -4.40 -9.65 -6.92
C LYS A 56 -4.40 -11.07 -7.48
N ASN A 57 -3.53 -11.35 -8.45
CA ASN A 57 -3.37 -12.70 -8.99
C ASN A 57 -2.90 -13.71 -7.95
N LYS A 58 -1.96 -13.33 -7.06
CA LYS A 58 -1.55 -14.21 -5.93
C LYS A 58 -2.74 -14.49 -5.01
N LEU A 59 -3.47 -13.46 -4.61
CA LEU A 59 -4.63 -13.61 -3.72
C LEU A 59 -5.76 -14.44 -4.34
N ASN A 60 -5.90 -14.43 -5.66
CA ASN A 60 -6.86 -15.30 -6.36
C ASN A 60 -6.56 -16.79 -6.18
N LEU A 61 -5.28 -17.16 -6.07
CA LEU A 61 -4.83 -18.54 -5.88
C LEU A 61 -4.87 -19.01 -4.42
N VAL A 62 -4.93 -18.06 -3.48
CA VAL A 62 -5.02 -18.37 -2.05
C VAL A 62 -6.46 -18.67 -1.67
N GLU A 63 -6.68 -19.74 -0.90
CA GLU A 63 -8.01 -20.12 -0.43
C GLU A 63 -8.45 -19.28 0.77
N PHE A 64 -7.55 -19.10 1.74
CA PHE A 64 -7.83 -18.42 3.00
C PHE A 64 -6.79 -17.34 3.31
N VAL A 65 -7.27 -16.18 3.74
CA VAL A 65 -6.43 -15.07 4.17
C VAL A 65 -6.87 -14.58 5.55
N SER A 66 -5.94 -13.98 6.29
CA SER A 66 -6.25 -13.12 7.42
C SER A 66 -5.83 -11.69 7.11
N THR A 67 -6.44 -10.72 7.78
CA THR A 67 -6.06 -9.31 7.61
C THR A 67 -5.73 -8.69 8.95
N THR A 68 -4.91 -7.64 8.90
CA THR A 68 -4.76 -6.70 10.01
C THR A 68 -5.23 -5.33 9.55
N ALA A 69 -6.02 -4.65 10.38
CA ALA A 69 -6.50 -3.31 10.11
C ALA A 69 -6.10 -2.38 11.26
N ASP A 70 -5.44 -1.28 10.91
CA ASP A 70 -5.00 -0.25 11.84
C ASP A 70 -5.56 1.09 11.40
N ALA A 71 -6.16 1.83 12.33
CA ALA A 71 -6.70 3.15 12.06
C ALA A 71 -6.05 4.18 12.97
N TRP A 72 -5.33 5.11 12.36
CA TRP A 72 -4.65 6.17 13.09
C TRP A 72 -5.09 7.54 12.59
N SER A 73 -4.93 8.53 13.46
CA SER A 73 -5.17 9.93 13.15
C SER A 73 -3.87 10.72 13.30
N THR A 74 -3.61 11.61 12.37
CA THR A 74 -2.48 12.55 12.42
C THR A 74 -2.96 13.93 11.96
N PHE A 75 -2.75 14.93 12.82
CA PHE A 75 -3.31 16.27 12.65
C PHE A 75 -4.83 16.25 12.43
N LYS A 76 -5.29 16.71 11.26
CA LYS A 76 -6.71 16.78 10.86
C LYS A 76 -7.09 15.67 9.86
N ARG A 77 -6.30 14.60 9.79
CA ARG A 77 -6.50 13.51 8.85
C ARG A 77 -6.45 12.18 9.58
N SER A 78 -7.18 11.22 9.05
CA SER A 78 -7.22 9.88 9.59
C SER A 78 -7.13 8.88 8.45
N TYR A 79 -6.55 7.74 8.74
CA TYR A 79 -6.22 6.72 7.75
C TYR A 79 -6.59 5.35 8.29
N LEU A 80 -6.89 4.45 7.37
CA LEU A 80 -7.07 3.03 7.61
C LEU A 80 -6.03 2.28 6.79
N GLY A 81 -5.07 1.68 7.48
CA GLY A 81 -4.13 0.73 6.90
C GLY A 81 -4.70 -0.67 6.98
N ILE A 82 -4.64 -1.43 5.88
CA ILE A 82 -5.03 -2.84 5.86
C ILE A 82 -3.91 -3.65 5.25
N THR A 83 -3.47 -4.68 5.96
CA THR A 83 -2.48 -5.65 5.49
C THR A 83 -3.12 -7.03 5.42
N VAL A 84 -2.84 -7.78 4.35
CA VAL A 84 -3.28 -9.17 4.18
C VAL A 84 -2.13 -10.11 4.48
N HIS A 85 -2.47 -11.27 5.05
CA HIS A 85 -1.55 -12.31 5.43
C HIS A 85 -2.09 -13.67 5.00
N TRP A 86 -1.20 -14.54 4.54
CA TRP A 86 -1.49 -15.95 4.29
C TRP A 86 -0.21 -16.77 4.44
N ILE A 87 -0.34 -18.09 4.54
CA ILE A 87 0.78 -19.02 4.49
C ILE A 87 0.89 -19.53 3.06
N ASP A 88 2.05 -19.36 2.44
CA ASP A 88 2.32 -19.95 1.13
C ASP A 88 2.35 -21.47 1.25
N THR A 89 1.58 -22.17 0.41
CA THR A 89 1.42 -23.63 0.51
C THR A 89 2.63 -24.41 0.02
N GLU A 90 3.50 -23.79 -0.77
CA GLU A 90 4.71 -24.43 -1.30
C GLU A 90 5.89 -24.19 -0.36
N THR A 91 6.07 -22.94 0.09
CA THR A 91 7.23 -22.57 0.92
C THR A 91 6.97 -22.66 2.43
N PHE A 92 5.70 -22.73 2.85
CA PHE A 92 5.26 -22.60 4.24
C PHE A 92 5.65 -21.28 4.90
N GLU A 93 6.02 -20.26 4.12
CA GLU A 93 6.37 -18.96 4.63
C GLU A 93 5.13 -18.06 4.76
N ARG A 94 5.09 -17.26 5.83
CA ARG A 94 4.06 -16.23 5.98
C ARG A 94 4.31 -15.10 4.99
N GLN A 95 3.37 -14.94 4.08
CA GLN A 95 3.28 -13.80 3.19
C GLN A 95 2.54 -12.65 3.88
N SER A 96 2.97 -11.41 3.63
CA SER A 96 2.37 -10.22 4.25
C SER A 96 2.47 -9.03 3.30
N TYR A 97 1.33 -8.47 2.91
CA TYR A 97 1.25 -7.41 1.90
C TYR A 97 0.26 -6.32 2.30
N LEU A 98 0.64 -5.06 2.08
CA LEU A 98 -0.24 -3.93 2.27
C LEU A 98 -1.30 -3.91 1.15
N LEU A 99 -2.58 -3.96 1.53
CA LEU A 99 -3.70 -3.79 0.59
C LEU A 99 -4.03 -2.32 0.35
N SER A 100 -4.06 -1.53 1.41
CA SER A 100 -4.47 -0.13 1.31
C SER A 100 -3.99 0.72 2.49
N ILE A 101 -3.73 2.00 2.20
CA ILE A 101 -3.71 3.09 3.18
C ILE A 101 -4.79 4.06 2.74
N LYS A 102 -5.98 3.92 3.30
CA LYS A 102 -7.17 4.64 2.86
C LYS A 102 -7.45 5.85 3.76
N PRO A 103 -7.53 7.08 3.21
CA PRO A 103 -7.99 8.22 3.99
C PRO A 103 -9.44 8.03 4.45
N LEU A 104 -9.69 8.21 5.74
CA LEU A 104 -11.02 8.19 6.33
C LEU A 104 -11.55 9.62 6.40
N LYS A 105 -12.74 9.86 5.85
CA LYS A 105 -13.43 11.15 5.90
C LYS A 105 -14.62 11.07 6.85
N GLY A 106 -14.85 12.14 7.62
CA GLY A 106 -15.96 12.22 8.55
C GLY A 106 -15.69 11.53 9.88
N LYS A 107 -16.74 11.27 10.66
CA LYS A 107 -16.63 10.59 11.95
C LYS A 107 -16.18 9.14 11.73
N HIS A 108 -15.23 8.67 12.55
CA HIS A 108 -14.76 7.29 12.55
C HIS A 108 -15.74 6.36 13.26
N THR A 109 -17.00 6.39 12.83
CA THR A 109 -17.98 5.42 13.30
C THR A 109 -17.64 4.06 12.72
N TYR A 110 -18.10 3.00 13.40
CA TYR A 110 -17.92 1.63 12.96
C TYR A 110 -18.30 1.45 11.48
N ASP A 111 -19.51 1.87 11.12
CA ASP A 111 -20.06 1.67 9.78
C ASP A 111 -19.16 2.28 8.69
N VAL A 112 -18.41 3.35 8.99
CA VAL A 112 -17.43 3.94 8.07
C VAL A 112 -16.19 3.05 7.93
N LEU A 113 -15.69 2.48 9.03
CA LEU A 113 -14.54 1.56 9.02
C LEU A 113 -14.90 0.28 8.28
N ALA A 114 -16.03 -0.35 8.59
CA ALA A 114 -16.47 -1.57 7.92
C ALA A 114 -16.66 -1.39 6.42
N ARG A 115 -17.35 -0.31 6.00
CA ARG A 115 -17.47 0.03 4.57
C ARG A 115 -16.13 0.30 3.91
N ALA A 116 -15.19 0.92 4.63
CA ALA A 116 -13.85 1.16 4.12
C ALA A 116 -13.07 -0.16 3.94
N MET A 117 -13.15 -1.07 4.90
CA MET A 117 -12.55 -2.41 4.82
C MET A 117 -13.16 -3.22 3.68
N GLU A 118 -14.48 -3.34 3.64
CA GLU A 118 -15.24 -4.04 2.59
C GLU A 118 -14.89 -3.53 1.19
N SER A 119 -14.78 -2.21 1.02
CA SER A 119 -14.41 -1.63 -0.27
C SER A 119 -12.98 -1.99 -0.69
N VAL A 120 -12.07 -2.22 0.25
CA VAL A 120 -10.71 -2.67 -0.05
C VAL A 120 -10.74 -4.15 -0.40
N TYR A 121 -11.42 -4.97 0.38
CA TYR A 121 -11.54 -6.41 0.13
C TYR A 121 -12.20 -6.73 -1.20
N THR A 122 -13.25 -5.99 -1.58
CA THR A 122 -13.92 -6.10 -2.88
C THR A 122 -12.97 -5.78 -4.04
N VAL A 123 -12.08 -4.78 -3.90
CA VAL A 123 -11.11 -4.45 -4.96
C VAL A 123 -10.14 -5.60 -5.26
N PHE A 124 -9.82 -6.40 -4.24
CA PHE A 124 -8.94 -7.57 -4.35
C PHE A 124 -9.69 -8.90 -4.55
N ASP A 125 -11.02 -8.89 -4.59
CA ASP A 125 -11.88 -10.08 -4.69
C ASP A 125 -11.60 -11.14 -3.59
N ILE A 126 -11.43 -10.67 -2.35
CA ILE A 126 -11.08 -11.54 -1.20
C ILE A 126 -12.15 -11.60 -0.10
N ASN A 127 -13.32 -10.98 -0.27
CA ASN A 127 -14.37 -10.92 0.76
C ASN A 127 -14.67 -12.30 1.37
N ASP A 128 -14.87 -13.31 0.51
CA ASP A 128 -15.24 -14.67 0.91
C ASP A 128 -14.04 -15.52 1.39
N LYS A 129 -12.82 -14.97 1.34
CA LYS A 129 -11.58 -15.65 1.72
C LYS A 129 -11.06 -15.25 3.09
N ILE A 130 -11.62 -14.18 3.67
CA ILE A 130 -11.15 -13.63 4.95
C ILE A 130 -11.66 -14.50 6.09
N VAL A 131 -10.74 -15.20 6.76
CA VAL A 131 -11.05 -16.05 7.92
C VAL A 131 -11.04 -15.25 9.21
N TYR A 132 -10.13 -14.28 9.31
CA TYR A 132 -9.98 -13.45 10.50
C TYR A 132 -9.44 -12.07 10.16
N SER A 133 -9.90 -11.06 10.88
CA SER A 133 -9.33 -9.71 10.82
C SER A 133 -8.92 -9.26 12.21
N THR A 134 -7.62 -9.00 12.39
CA THR A 134 -7.08 -8.43 13.63
C THR A 134 -7.14 -6.91 13.54
N THR A 135 -7.72 -6.28 14.54
CA THR A 135 -7.71 -4.82 14.65
C THR A 135 -7.04 -4.39 15.94
N ASP A 136 -6.65 -3.13 16.04
CA ASP A 136 -6.29 -2.57 17.34
C ASP A 136 -7.53 -2.52 18.26
N ASN A 137 -7.33 -2.33 19.56
CA ASN A 137 -8.41 -2.21 20.54
C ASN A 137 -9.02 -0.79 20.55
N GLY A 138 -8.90 -0.04 19.45
CA GLY A 138 -9.52 1.26 19.31
C GLY A 138 -11.03 1.12 19.52
N SER A 139 -11.63 2.02 20.31
CA SER A 139 -13.06 1.95 20.66
C SER A 139 -14.01 1.91 19.45
N ASN A 140 -13.53 2.38 18.30
CA ASN A 140 -14.25 2.31 17.02
C ASN A 140 -14.23 0.89 16.41
N PHE A 141 -13.11 0.17 16.49
CA PHE A 141 -13.01 -1.21 16.01
C PHE A 141 -13.74 -2.21 16.89
N VAL A 142 -13.75 -2.01 18.22
CA VAL A 142 -14.49 -2.89 19.14
C VAL A 142 -16.00 -2.88 18.85
N LYS A 143 -16.54 -1.75 18.39
CA LYS A 143 -17.94 -1.67 17.93
C LYS A 143 -18.13 -2.24 16.53
N SER A 144 -17.05 -2.56 15.82
CA SER A 144 -17.08 -2.94 14.42
C SER A 144 -17.27 -4.41 14.11
N PHE A 145 -17.05 -5.25 15.11
CA PHE A 145 -17.17 -6.69 14.96
C PHE A 145 -18.15 -7.24 16.02
N LYS A 146 -19.07 -6.39 16.48
CA LYS A 146 -20.18 -6.78 17.34
C LYS A 146 -21.42 -7.11 16.53
#